data_AF-A0A176S2J0-F1
#
_entry.id   AF-A0A176S2J0-F1
#
_cell.length_a   1.000
_cell.length_b   1.000
_cell.length_c   1.000
_cell.angle_alpha   90.00
_cell.angle_beta   90.00
_cell.angle_gamma   90.00
#
_symmetry.space_group_name_H-M   'P 1'
#
loop_
_entity.id
_entity.type
_entity.pdbx_description
1 polymer ?
#
loop_
_entity_poly.entity_id
_entity_poly.type
_entity_poly.pdbx_seq_one_letter_code
_entity_poly.pdbx_strand_id
1 'polypeptide(L)'
;MAKIILLIKLSWNLVAISVFHSKNYIEVISLKRGKRIAIPVGTNYSITGQIRLILREGQVEIHYTIDNVDLRSGGDKEIGIDKGYTEVFVDSEGEFYGKGFGDVLSKESDYLKKKYQRRNKIKAVLADRINMIVISDIKPPSRQGTKEPVKIFR
;
A
#
# COMPACT_ATOMS: atom_id res chain seq x y z
N MET A 1 -13.69 -8.13 15.59
CA MET A 1 -14.48 -7.00 15.05
C MET A 1 -14.39 -7.02 13.53
N ALA A 2 -15.51 -7.17 12.83
CA ALA A 2 -15.52 -7.25 11.36
C ALA A 2 -15.37 -5.85 10.75
N LYS A 3 -14.31 -5.63 9.96
CA LYS A 3 -14.16 -4.44 9.11
C LYS A 3 -15.02 -4.64 7.86
N ILE A 4 -16.23 -4.11 7.85
CA ILE A 4 -17.02 -4.01 6.61
C ILE A 4 -16.50 -2.78 5.86
N ILE A 5 -15.49 -2.99 5.01
CA ILE A 5 -15.11 -1.97 4.01
C ILE A 5 -16.15 -2.08 2.90
N LEU A 6 -17.25 -1.35 3.04
CA LEU A 6 -18.23 -1.24 1.97
C LEU A 6 -17.72 -0.22 0.96
N LEU A 7 -16.89 -0.66 0.02
CA LEU A 7 -16.43 0.18 -1.09
C LEU A 7 -17.55 0.29 -2.13
N ILE A 8 -18.59 1.09 -1.85
CA ILE A 8 -19.62 1.31 -2.86
C ILE A 8 -19.10 2.30 -3.89
N LYS A 9 -18.78 1.82 -5.10
CA LYS A 9 -18.62 2.68 -6.27
C LYS A 9 -20.01 3.12 -6.69
N LEU A 10 -20.45 4.28 -6.19
CA LEU A 10 -21.81 4.75 -6.38
C LEU A 10 -21.94 5.38 -7.78
N SER A 11 -22.81 4.81 -8.61
CA SER A 11 -23.32 5.45 -9.83
C SER A 11 -24.13 6.70 -9.47
N TRP A 12 -24.19 7.69 -10.37
CA TRP A 12 -24.97 8.93 -10.24
C TRP A 12 -26.43 8.71 -9.83
N ASN A 13 -27.02 7.54 -10.11
CA ASN A 13 -28.39 7.23 -9.71
C ASN A 13 -28.55 6.95 -8.19
N LEU A 14 -27.46 6.62 -7.50
CA LEU A 14 -27.44 6.18 -6.10
C LEU A 14 -27.05 7.29 -5.12
N VAL A 15 -26.49 8.39 -5.63
CA VAL A 15 -25.99 9.53 -4.85
C VAL A 15 -26.48 10.82 -5.48
N ALA A 16 -27.02 11.71 -4.66
CA ALA A 16 -27.27 13.10 -5.04
C ALA A 16 -26.50 14.02 -4.10
N ILE A 17 -26.15 15.22 -4.59
CA ILE A 17 -25.51 16.27 -3.81
C ILE A 17 -26.52 17.40 -3.71
N SER A 18 -26.80 17.86 -2.50
CA SER A 18 -27.73 18.95 -2.24
C SER A 18 -27.11 20.01 -1.33
N VAL A 19 -27.60 21.24 -1.45
CA VAL A 19 -27.16 22.38 -0.64
C VAL A 19 -28.36 22.93 0.11
N PHE A 20 -28.25 23.03 1.44
CA PHE A 20 -29.32 23.57 2.29
C PHE A 20 -28.73 24.46 3.37
N HIS A 21 -29.21 25.71 3.48
CA HIS A 21 -28.68 26.73 4.40
C HIS A 21 -27.15 26.87 4.33
N SER A 22 -26.62 26.93 3.11
CA SER A 22 -25.17 27.01 2.83
C SER A 22 -24.34 25.83 3.33
N LYS A 23 -24.96 24.68 3.64
CA LYS A 23 -24.28 23.42 3.97
C LYS A 23 -24.49 22.40 2.87
N ASN A 24 -23.41 21.69 2.53
CA ASN A 24 -23.42 20.61 1.55
C ASN A 24 -23.87 19.30 2.19
N TYR A 25 -24.67 18.52 1.48
CA TYR A 25 -25.14 17.20 1.89
C TYR A 25 -24.90 16.18 0.77
N ILE A 26 -24.54 14.97 1.17
CA ILE A 26 -24.55 13.79 0.29
C ILE A 26 -25.78 12.96 0.63
N GLU A 27 -26.66 12.80 -0.35
CA GLU A 27 -27.87 12.02 -0.23
C GLU A 27 -27.70 10.64 -0.83
N VAL A 28 -27.58 9.64 0.04
CA VAL A 28 -27.51 8.24 -0.35
C VAL A 28 -28.87 7.58 -0.30
N ILE A 29 -29.07 6.56 -1.13
CA ILE A 29 -30.24 5.70 -1.03
C ILE A 29 -30.36 5.10 0.38
N SER A 30 -31.59 5.04 0.90
CA SER A 30 -31.89 4.32 2.14
C SER A 30 -32.58 2.99 1.83
N LEU A 31 -32.76 2.16 2.86
CA LEU A 31 -33.58 0.95 2.79
C LEU A 31 -35.08 1.24 2.59
N LYS A 32 -35.53 2.49 2.82
CA LYS A 32 -36.91 2.92 2.61
C LYS A 32 -37.05 3.56 1.24
N ARG A 33 -37.92 2.98 0.40
CA ARG A 33 -38.22 3.50 -0.95
C ARG A 33 -38.59 4.98 -0.89
N GLY A 34 -37.98 5.78 -1.77
CA GLY A 34 -38.24 7.22 -1.89
C GLY A 34 -37.69 8.08 -0.74
N LYS A 35 -37.03 7.48 0.27
CA LYS A 35 -36.38 8.22 1.35
C LYS A 35 -34.87 8.08 1.20
N ARG A 36 -34.15 9.19 1.06
CA ARG A 36 -32.68 9.23 1.07
C ARG A 36 -32.19 9.57 2.47
N ILE A 37 -30.96 9.15 2.80
CA ILE A 37 -30.26 9.58 4.01
C ILE A 37 -29.36 10.74 3.62
N ALA A 38 -29.59 11.91 4.22
CA ALA A 38 -28.74 13.08 4.04
C ALA A 38 -27.57 13.02 5.03
N ILE A 39 -26.35 12.95 4.51
CA ILE A 39 -25.11 12.96 5.29
C ILE A 39 -24.53 14.38 5.18
N PRO A 40 -24.41 15.14 6.29
CA PRO A 40 -23.84 16.48 6.25
C PRO A 40 -22.35 16.40 5.92
N VAL A 41 -21.89 17.29 5.06
CA VAL A 41 -20.49 17.36 4.65
C VAL A 41 -19.84 18.55 5.38
N GLY A 42 -18.70 18.29 6.04
CA GLY A 42 -18.00 19.30 6.86
C GLY A 42 -17.16 20.31 6.09
N THR A 43 -17.37 20.45 4.78
CA THR A 43 -16.50 21.20 3.87
C THR A 43 -17.32 22.04 2.88
N ASN A 44 -16.78 23.22 2.57
CA ASN A 44 -17.38 24.18 1.66
C ASN A 44 -16.91 24.00 0.21
N TYR A 45 -15.99 23.07 -0.05
CA TYR A 45 -15.57 22.75 -1.41
C TYR A 45 -16.72 22.08 -2.17
N SER A 46 -16.91 22.48 -3.43
CA SER A 46 -17.82 21.78 -4.33
C SER A 46 -17.34 20.34 -4.51
N ILE A 47 -18.25 19.39 -4.29
CA ILE A 47 -17.95 17.97 -4.44
C ILE A 47 -18.31 17.58 -5.87
N THR A 48 -17.30 17.19 -6.65
CA THR A 48 -17.47 16.74 -8.03
C THR A 48 -16.76 15.41 -8.24
N GLY A 49 -17.15 14.69 -9.29
CA GLY A 49 -16.50 13.44 -9.68
C GLY A 49 -16.84 12.25 -8.77
N GLN A 50 -15.88 11.34 -8.63
CA GLN A 50 -16.08 10.09 -7.91
C GLN A 50 -15.89 10.27 -6.40
N ILE A 51 -16.90 9.89 -5.63
CA ILE A 51 -16.88 9.91 -4.16
C ILE A 51 -16.76 8.47 -3.64
N ARG A 52 -16.06 8.31 -2.52
CA ARG A 52 -16.03 7.07 -1.73
C ARG A 52 -16.61 7.35 -0.35
N LEU A 53 -17.64 6.58 0.01
CA LEU A 53 -18.23 6.57 1.33
C LEU A 53 -17.73 5.34 2.08
N ILE A 54 -17.26 5.52 3.32
CA ILE A 54 -16.76 4.42 4.14
C ILE A 54 -17.42 4.53 5.52
N LEU A 55 -18.00 3.43 5.99
CA LEU A 55 -18.44 3.31 7.38
C LEU A 55 -17.30 2.70 8.19
N ARG A 56 -16.73 3.46 9.13
CA ARG A 56 -15.68 2.98 10.04
C ARG A 56 -15.99 3.42 11.45
N GLU A 57 -15.97 2.47 12.39
CA GLU A 57 -16.07 2.76 13.84
C GLU A 57 -17.29 3.63 14.21
N GLY A 58 -18.43 3.39 13.56
CA GLY A 58 -19.67 4.16 13.78
C GLY A 58 -19.69 5.55 13.13
N GLN A 59 -18.64 5.90 12.37
CA GLN A 59 -18.52 7.16 11.64
C GLN A 59 -18.62 6.94 10.14
N VAL A 60 -19.10 7.96 9.44
CA VAL A 60 -19.15 8.01 7.98
C VAL A 60 -18.01 8.89 7.48
N GLU A 61 -17.08 8.28 6.75
CA GLU A 61 -16.01 8.99 6.06
C GLU A 61 -16.41 9.26 4.61
N ILE A 62 -16.13 10.47 4.15
CA ILE A 62 -16.38 10.92 2.77
C ILE A 62 -15.01 11.26 2.16
N HIS A 63 -14.55 10.46 1.21
CA HIS A 63 -13.30 10.71 0.47
C HIS A 63 -13.65 11.13 -0.95
N TYR A 64 -13.13 12.27 -1.39
CA TYR A 64 -13.31 12.78 -2.75
C TYR A 64 -12.06 13.58 -3.15
N THR A 65 -11.83 13.70 -4.45
CA THR A 65 -10.73 14.47 -5.01
C THR A 65 -11.16 15.92 -5.19
N ILE A 66 -10.27 16.85 -4.87
CA ILE A 66 -10.40 18.26 -5.24
C ILE A 66 -9.27 18.62 -6.19
N ASP A 67 -9.58 19.44 -7.18
CA ASP A 67 -8.53 20.05 -8.00
C ASP A 67 -7.77 21.04 -7.13
N ASN A 68 -6.46 20.86 -7.04
CA ASN A 68 -5.63 21.80 -6.32
C ASN A 68 -5.39 23.02 -7.22
N VAL A 69 -6.08 24.11 -6.92
CA VAL A 69 -5.96 25.37 -7.65
C VAL A 69 -4.83 26.26 -7.11
N ASP A 70 -3.87 25.68 -6.36
CA ASP A 70 -2.67 26.39 -5.88
C ASP A 70 -1.81 26.86 -7.07
N LEU A 71 -2.19 27.99 -7.66
CA LEU A 71 -1.38 28.81 -8.56
C LEU A 71 -0.40 29.63 -7.71
N ARG A 72 0.37 28.95 -6.85
CA ARG A 72 1.46 29.63 -6.16
C ARG A 72 2.51 29.94 -7.21
N SER A 73 2.59 31.20 -7.60
CA SER A 73 3.76 31.71 -8.31
C SER A 73 4.99 31.35 -7.48
N GLY A 74 5.96 30.67 -8.09
CA GLY A 74 7.25 30.44 -7.43
C GLY A 74 7.78 31.76 -6.88
N GLY A 75 8.28 31.74 -5.65
CA GLY A 75 8.82 32.97 -5.04
C GLY A 75 10.09 33.43 -5.76
N ASP A 76 10.44 34.70 -5.59
CA ASP A 76 11.64 35.31 -6.21
C ASP A 76 12.96 34.87 -5.55
N LYS A 77 12.89 33.98 -4.55
CA LYS A 77 14.04 33.50 -3.80
C LYS A 77 14.44 32.11 -4.27
N GLU A 78 15.73 31.95 -4.54
CA GLU A 78 16.36 30.66 -4.83
C GLU A 78 17.08 30.16 -3.58
N ILE A 79 16.85 28.90 -3.22
CA ILE A 79 17.55 28.23 -2.12
C ILE A 79 18.09 26.89 -2.64
N GLY A 80 19.39 26.68 -2.49
CA GLY A 80 20.00 25.40 -2.80
C GLY A 80 19.67 24.40 -1.70
N ILE A 81 19.27 23.19 -2.06
CA ILE A 81 18.98 22.10 -1.12
C ILE A 81 19.83 20.90 -1.48
N ASP A 82 20.74 20.51 -0.59
CA ASP A 82 21.49 19.26 -0.69
C ASP A 82 20.85 18.16 0.18
N LYS A 83 20.90 16.92 -0.30
CA LYS A 83 20.32 15.76 0.39
C LYS A 83 21.41 14.95 1.06
N GLY A 84 21.34 14.86 2.39
CA GLY A 84 22.30 14.14 3.21
C GLY A 84 21.84 12.73 3.61
N TYR A 85 22.78 11.96 4.17
CA TYR A 85 22.48 10.71 4.87
C TYR A 85 22.20 10.93 6.36
N THR A 86 23.02 11.75 7.02
CA THR A 86 22.90 12.04 8.46
C THR A 86 21.70 12.96 8.74
N GLU A 87 21.50 13.95 7.88
CA GLU A 87 20.37 14.89 7.87
C GLU A 87 19.54 14.70 6.60
N VAL A 88 18.28 15.17 6.61
CA VAL A 88 17.39 15.05 5.45
C VAL A 88 17.78 16.08 4.37
N PHE A 89 18.00 17.33 4.79
CA PHE A 89 18.37 18.43 3.91
C PHE A 89 19.38 19.35 4.56
N VAL A 90 20.28 19.90 3.76
CA VAL A 90 21.10 21.05 4.11
C VAL A 90 20.83 22.14 3.08
N ASP A 91 20.50 23.34 3.52
CA ASP A 91 20.30 24.45 2.60
C ASP A 91 21.59 25.22 2.30
N SER A 92 21.55 26.06 1.27
CA SER A 92 22.69 26.90 0.88
C SER A 92 23.07 27.96 1.92
N GLU A 93 22.23 28.19 2.93
CA GLU A 93 22.52 29.07 4.07
C GLU A 93 23.25 28.33 5.21
N GLY A 94 23.39 27.00 5.08
CA GLY A 94 24.06 26.14 6.05
C GLY A 94 23.14 25.62 7.15
N GLU A 95 21.82 25.76 7.00
CA GLU A 95 20.85 25.20 7.93
C GLU A 95 20.59 23.72 7.64
N PHE A 96 20.48 22.94 8.72
CA PHE A 96 20.37 21.49 8.68
C PHE A 96 19.00 21.05 9.15
N TYR A 97 18.24 20.42 8.25
CA TYR A 97 16.88 19.94 8.50
C TYR A 97 16.85 18.42 8.67
N GLY A 98 16.07 17.96 9.65
CA GLY A 98 15.90 16.53 9.89
C GLY A 98 17.18 15.86 10.42
N LYS A 99 17.87 16.52 11.37
CA LYS A 99 19.01 15.93 12.09
C LYS A 99 18.62 14.60 12.73
N GLY A 100 19.52 13.62 12.67
CA GLY A 100 19.28 12.27 13.20
C GLY A 100 18.53 11.34 12.24
N PHE A 101 18.31 11.76 10.99
CA PHE A 101 17.71 10.92 9.96
C PHE A 101 18.56 9.67 9.67
N GLY A 102 19.88 9.84 9.64
CA GLY A 102 20.82 8.72 9.45
C GLY A 102 20.68 7.64 10.52
N ASP A 103 20.39 8.00 11.77
CA ASP A 103 20.19 7.03 12.85
C ASP A 103 18.90 6.22 12.66
N VAL A 104 17.83 6.88 12.23
CA VAL A 104 16.55 6.22 11.94
C VAL A 104 16.73 5.24 10.78
N LEU A 105 17.39 5.68 9.70
CA LEU A 105 17.69 4.84 8.53
C LEU A 105 18.60 3.66 8.89
N SER A 106 19.63 3.91 9.70
CA SER A 106 20.57 2.87 10.15
C SER A 106 19.85 1.81 10.97
N LYS A 107 19.01 2.22 11.94
CA LYS A 107 18.23 1.30 12.78
C LYS A 107 17.30 0.42 11.95
N GLU A 108 16.57 1.01 11.00
CA GLU A 108 15.67 0.25 10.13
C GLU A 108 16.46 -0.69 9.20
N SER A 109 17.57 -0.22 8.63
CA SER A 109 18.44 -1.03 7.77
C SER A 109 19.01 -2.24 8.52
N ASP A 110 19.49 -2.05 9.75
CA ASP A 110 20.01 -3.12 10.60
C ASP A 110 18.92 -4.11 10.99
N TYR A 111 17.73 -3.61 11.30
CA TYR A 111 16.57 -4.45 11.58
C TYR A 111 16.21 -5.33 10.37
N LEU A 112 16.10 -4.74 9.19
CA LEU A 112 15.81 -5.44 7.95
C LEU A 112 16.90 -6.47 7.61
N LYS A 113 18.18 -6.11 7.73
CA LYS A 113 19.32 -7.02 7.52
C LYS A 113 19.20 -8.26 8.40
N LYS A 114 18.97 -8.09 9.71
CA LYS A 114 18.78 -9.21 10.65
C LYS A 114 17.57 -10.06 10.29
N LYS A 115 16.44 -9.44 9.93
CA LYS A 115 15.21 -10.13 9.52
C LYS A 115 15.42 -10.99 8.27
N TYR A 116 16.08 -10.45 7.23
CA TYR A 116 16.31 -11.18 5.99
C TYR A 116 17.36 -12.28 6.14
N GLN A 117 18.42 -12.08 6.95
CA GLN A 117 19.36 -13.14 7.28
C GLN A 117 18.66 -14.33 7.95
N ARG A 118 17.76 -14.09 8.90
CA ARG A 118 16.97 -15.16 9.55
C ARG A 118 16.05 -15.88 8.56
N ARG A 119 15.37 -15.13 7.67
CA ARG A 119 14.53 -15.72 6.62
C ARG A 119 15.33 -16.58 5.66
N ASN A 120 16.52 -16.15 5.26
CA ASN A 120 17.38 -16.92 4.36
C ASN A 120 17.83 -18.24 5.00
N LYS A 121 18.13 -18.25 6.31
CA LYS A 121 18.41 -19.51 7.04
C LYS A 121 17.22 -20.47 7.01
N ILE A 122 16.01 -19.97 7.26
CA ILE A 122 14.78 -20.79 7.19
C ILE A 122 14.55 -21.33 5.77
N LYS A 123 14.71 -20.48 4.74
CA LYS A 123 14.62 -20.89 3.34
C LYS A 123 15.61 -21.99 2.99
N ALA A 124 16.86 -21.89 3.47
CA ALA A 124 17.88 -22.91 3.23
C ALA A 124 17.49 -24.26 3.85
N VAL A 125 17.07 -24.29 5.13
CA VAL A 125 16.61 -25.52 5.79
C VAL A 125 15.39 -26.13 5.08
N LEU A 126 14.43 -25.30 4.65
CA LEU A 126 13.27 -25.79 3.91
C LEU A 126 13.68 -26.38 2.55
N ALA A 127 14.59 -25.73 1.82
CA ALA A 127 15.12 -26.24 0.57
C ALA A 127 15.86 -27.58 0.77
N ASP A 128 16.69 -27.68 1.81
CA ASP A 128 17.40 -28.91 2.16
C ASP A 128 16.43 -30.05 2.54
N ARG A 129 15.38 -29.75 3.30
CA ARG A 129 14.36 -30.75 3.66
C ARG A 129 13.50 -31.19 2.48
N ILE A 130 13.14 -30.27 1.58
CA ILE A 130 12.45 -30.61 0.34
C ILE A 130 13.35 -31.50 -0.53
N ASN A 131 14.64 -31.16 -0.67
CA ASN A 131 15.59 -32.01 -1.37
C ASN A 131 15.73 -33.40 -0.74
N MET A 132 15.76 -33.51 0.60
CA MET A 132 15.78 -34.81 1.28
C MET A 132 14.53 -35.65 1.01
N ILE A 133 13.33 -35.06 1.03
CA ILE A 133 12.07 -35.76 0.73
C ILE A 133 12.09 -36.27 -0.73
N VAL A 134 12.49 -35.41 -1.67
CA VAL A 134 12.59 -35.79 -3.09
C VAL A 134 13.59 -36.93 -3.30
N ILE A 135 14.71 -36.96 -2.56
CA ILE A 135 15.70 -38.05 -2.66
C ILE A 135 15.23 -39.33 -1.97
N SER A 136 14.50 -39.25 -0.85
CA SER A 136 13.98 -40.44 -0.16
C SER A 136 12.85 -41.15 -0.92
N ASP A 137 12.10 -40.42 -1.75
CA ASP A 137 11.04 -40.98 -2.59
C ASP A 137 11.57 -41.61 -3.89
N ILE A 138 12.83 -41.34 -4.27
CA ILE A 138 13.53 -42.04 -5.34
C ILE A 138 14.21 -43.28 -4.74
N LYS A 139 13.45 -44.36 -4.55
CA LYS A 139 14.07 -45.68 -4.34
C LYS A 139 14.76 -46.08 -5.65
N PRO A 140 16.08 -46.29 -5.70
CA PRO A 140 16.72 -46.73 -6.93
C PRO A 140 16.09 -48.07 -7.35
N PRO A 141 15.74 -48.24 -8.63
CA PRO A 141 15.12 -49.48 -9.08
C PRO A 141 16.03 -50.65 -8.70
N SER A 142 15.45 -51.67 -8.07
CA SER A 142 16.14 -52.92 -7.79
C SER A 142 16.74 -53.44 -9.09
N ARG A 143 18.07 -53.57 -9.14
CA ARG A 143 18.78 -54.15 -10.29
C ARG A 143 18.32 -55.60 -10.48
N GLN A 144 17.32 -55.78 -11.34
CA GLN A 144 16.93 -57.06 -11.93
C GLN A 144 16.74 -56.80 -13.42
N GLY A 145 17.62 -57.37 -14.24
CA GLY A 145 17.54 -57.24 -15.70
C GLY A 145 18.92 -57.16 -16.36
N THR A 146 19.43 -58.34 -16.74
CA THR A 146 20.44 -58.67 -17.75
C THR A 146 21.32 -57.54 -18.33
N LYS A 147 22.64 -57.68 -18.13
CA LYS A 147 23.68 -56.94 -18.85
C LYS A 147 23.66 -57.34 -20.33
N GLU A 148 23.06 -56.54 -21.20
CA GLU A 148 23.43 -56.56 -22.61
C GLU A 148 24.45 -55.44 -22.89
N PRO A 149 25.59 -55.76 -23.53
CA PRO A 149 26.59 -54.75 -23.87
C PRO A 149 26.08 -53.85 -24.99
N VAL A 150 25.88 -52.57 -24.69
CA VAL A 150 25.60 -51.56 -25.72
C VAL A 150 26.84 -51.41 -26.60
N LYS A 151 26.72 -51.80 -27.87
CA LYS A 151 27.73 -51.59 -28.91
C LYS A 151 27.96 -50.09 -29.10
N ILE A 152 29.18 -49.64 -28.85
CA ILE A 152 29.66 -48.31 -29.25
C ILE A 152 29.98 -48.39 -30.74
N PHE A 153 29.14 -47.79 -31.58
CA PHE A 153 29.54 -47.50 -32.96
C PHE A 153 30.43 -46.26 -32.92
N ARG A 154 31.66 -46.42 -33.43
CA ARG A 154 32.65 -45.37 -33.64
C ARG A 154 32.20 -44.41 -34.74
#